data_AF-A0A3D2MKU1-F1
#
_entry.id   AF-A0A3D2MKU1-F1
#
_cell.length_a   1.000
_cell.length_b   1.000
_cell.length_c   1.000
_cell.angle_alpha   90.00
_cell.angle_beta   90.00
_cell.angle_gamma   90.00
#
_symmetry.space_group_name_H-M   'P 1'
#
loop_
_entity.id
_entity.type
_entity.pdbx_description
1 polymer ?
#
loop_
_entity_poly.entity_id
_entity_poly.type
_entity_poly.pdbx_seq_one_letter_code
_entity_poly.pdbx_strand_id
1 'polypeptide(L)'
;FYEQVQYADKLALARYLGPLLYKLHNLPLDGLQSFKPAWDGFVSFLEQQRHSCVENHKCWKALPASLIGQIDGYLLPVRTLVNQRSRPLLLHCDLNQDHVMGFLKDGHWQTTGIIDFGDARIG
;
A
#
# COMPACT_ATOMS: atom_id res chain seq x y z
N PHE A 1 -19.50 8.06 5.92
CA PHE A 1 -18.84 9.23 5.30
C PHE A 1 -18.65 9.05 3.80
N TYR A 2 -18.01 7.96 3.34
CA TYR A 2 -17.82 7.65 1.92
C TYR A 2 -19.09 7.70 1.04
N GLU A 3 -20.24 7.31 1.58
CA GLU A 3 -21.54 7.36 0.88
C GLU A 3 -22.02 8.79 0.60
N GLN A 4 -21.52 9.79 1.32
CA GLN A 4 -21.87 11.20 1.12
C GLN A 4 -20.99 11.88 0.07
N VAL A 5 -19.89 11.23 -0.32
CA VAL A 5 -18.94 11.74 -1.32
C VAL A 5 -19.48 11.44 -2.71
N GLN A 6 -19.74 12.50 -3.48
CA GLN A 6 -20.26 12.38 -4.84
C GLN A 6 -19.24 11.70 -5.75
N TYR A 7 -19.70 11.07 -6.83
CA TYR A 7 -18.80 10.40 -7.78
C TYR A 7 -17.73 11.35 -8.36
N ALA A 8 -18.11 12.59 -8.66
CA ALA A 8 -17.18 13.62 -9.13
C ALA A 8 -16.06 13.90 -8.11
N ASP A 9 -16.39 13.88 -6.81
CA ASP A 9 -15.42 14.12 -5.75
C ASP A 9 -14.52 12.91 -5.50
N LYS A 10 -15.03 11.69 -5.69
CA LYS A 10 -14.19 10.47 -5.69
C LYS A 10 -13.14 10.53 -6.79
N LEU A 11 -13.52 11.03 -7.97
CA LEU A 11 -12.59 11.25 -9.08
C LEU A 11 -11.59 12.38 -8.76
N ALA A 12 -12.03 13.46 -8.11
CA ALA A 12 -11.14 14.52 -7.64
C ALA A 12 -10.13 14.00 -6.61
N LEU A 13 -10.58 13.15 -5.67
CA LEU A 13 -9.71 12.47 -4.71
C LEU A 13 -8.66 11.61 -5.41
N ALA A 14 -9.04 10.78 -6.40
CA ALA A 14 -8.08 9.98 -7.16
C ALA A 14 -7.03 10.85 -7.87
N ARG A 15 -7.45 11.99 -8.44
CA ARG A 15 -6.55 12.97 -9.05
C ARG A 15 -5.65 13.70 -8.05
N TYR A 16 -6.08 13.83 -6.80
CA TYR A 16 -5.27 14.38 -5.71
C TYR A 16 -4.22 13.38 -5.20
N LEU A 17 -4.63 12.11 -5.00
CA LEU A 17 -3.77 11.07 -4.46
C LEU A 17 -2.60 10.71 -5.39
N GLY A 18 -2.80 10.70 -6.71
CA GLY A 18 -1.73 10.37 -7.66
C GLY A 18 -0.49 11.27 -7.51
N PRO A 19 -0.61 12.61 -7.65
CA PRO A 19 0.48 13.54 -7.42
C PRO A 19 1.02 13.52 -5.98
N LEU A 20 0.17 13.27 -4.98
CA LEU A 20 0.61 13.15 -3.59
C LEU A 20 1.53 11.94 -3.40
N LEU A 21 1.14 10.77 -3.91
CA LEU A 21 1.95 9.56 -3.87
C LEU A 21 3.22 9.69 -4.69
N TYR A 22 3.17 10.38 -5.83
CA TYR A 22 4.36 10.73 -6.59
C TYR A 22 5.35 11.56 -5.75
N LYS A 23 4.86 12.55 -4.99
CA LYS A 23 5.71 13.34 -4.08
C LYS A 23 6.27 12.47 -2.94
N LEU A 24 5.45 11.63 -2.32
CA LEU A 24 5.87 10.72 -1.26
C LEU A 24 7.00 9.79 -1.74
N HIS A 25 6.81 9.16 -2.91
CA HIS A 25 7.81 8.27 -3.52
C HIS A 25 9.09 9.03 -3.91
N ASN A 26 9.02 10.34 -4.15
CA ASN A 26 10.17 11.18 -4.48
C ASN A 26 10.82 11.89 -3.29
N LEU A 27 10.42 11.59 -2.06
CA LEU A 27 11.12 12.10 -0.89
C LEU A 27 12.57 11.58 -0.87
N PRO A 28 13.54 12.45 -0.54
CA PRO A 28 14.90 12.00 -0.28
C PRO A 28 14.91 11.13 0.98
N LEU A 29 15.51 9.94 0.89
CA LEU A 29 15.64 9.01 2.01
C LEU A 29 16.94 9.22 2.79
N ASP A 30 17.86 10.02 2.24
CA ASP A 30 19.14 10.31 2.87
C ASP A 30 18.95 11.08 4.18
N GLY A 31 19.66 10.65 5.24
CA GLY A 31 19.61 11.30 6.55
C GLY A 31 18.43 10.90 7.45
N LEU A 32 17.50 10.07 6.96
CA LEU A 32 16.45 9.48 7.80
C LEU A 32 17.02 8.27 8.57
N GLN A 33 17.41 8.47 9.83
CA GLN A 33 18.02 7.40 10.65
C GLN A 33 17.16 6.13 10.76
N SER A 34 15.84 6.28 10.70
CA SER A 34 14.88 5.17 10.76
C SER A 34 14.67 4.44 9.44
N PHE A 35 15.10 5.01 8.30
CA PHE A 35 14.81 4.49 6.97
C PHE A 35 16.11 4.29 6.19
N LYS A 36 16.66 3.07 6.26
CA LYS A 36 17.76 2.69 5.35
C LYS A 36 17.19 2.47 3.94
N PRO A 37 17.72 3.13 2.90
CA PRO A 37 17.27 2.95 1.51
C PRO A 37 17.78 1.61 0.95
N ALA A 38 17.28 0.50 1.49
CA ALA A 38 17.70 -0.85 1.15
C ALA A 38 16.49 -1.77 0.92
N TRP A 39 16.61 -2.66 -0.07
CA TRP A 39 15.57 -3.61 -0.45
C TRP A 39 15.39 -4.77 0.53
N ASP A 40 16.45 -5.15 1.26
CA ASP A 40 16.51 -6.37 2.06
C ASP A 40 15.35 -6.50 3.05
N GLY A 41 14.98 -5.39 3.71
CA GLY A 41 13.87 -5.39 4.67
C GLY A 41 12.52 -5.66 4.02
N PHE A 42 12.25 -5.05 2.86
CA PHE A 42 11.01 -5.25 2.12
C PHE A 42 10.94 -6.61 1.44
N VAL A 43 12.05 -7.09 0.89
CA VAL A 43 12.14 -8.44 0.31
C VAL A 43 11.91 -9.50 1.38
N SER A 44 12.55 -9.36 2.55
CA SER A 44 12.35 -10.28 3.68
C SER A 44 10.89 -10.29 4.15
N PHE A 45 10.25 -9.12 4.20
CA PHE A 45 8.83 -9.01 4.48
C PHE A 45 7.97 -9.75 3.45
N LEU A 46 8.20 -9.54 2.14
CA LEU A 46 7.43 -10.22 1.09
C LEU A 46 7.63 -11.73 1.10
N GLU A 47 8.83 -12.23 1.39
CA GLU A 47 9.09 -13.67 1.55
C GLU A 47 8.31 -14.25 2.74
N GLN A 48 8.26 -13.53 3.87
CA GLN A 48 7.45 -13.94 5.03
C GLN A 48 5.94 -13.94 4.72
N GLN A 49 5.46 -12.93 3.98
CA GLN A 49 4.06 -12.87 3.55
C GLN A 49 3.74 -14.05 2.62
N ARG A 50 4.64 -14.37 1.68
CA ARG A 50 4.48 -15.52 0.79
C ARG A 50 4.43 -16.82 1.59
N HIS A 51 5.38 -17.04 2.51
CA HIS A 51 5.48 -18.26 3.32
C HIS A 51 4.23 -18.50 4.17
N SER A 52 3.65 -17.45 4.75
CA SER A 52 2.46 -17.56 5.60
C SER A 52 1.12 -17.47 4.86
N CYS A 53 1.13 -17.14 3.56
CA CYS A 53 -0.06 -16.83 2.77
C CYS A 53 -1.13 -17.92 2.83
N VAL A 54 -0.75 -19.18 2.54
CA VAL A 54 -1.69 -20.32 2.51
C VAL A 54 -2.35 -20.53 3.87
N GLU A 55 -1.57 -20.56 4.94
CA GLU A 55 -2.10 -20.79 6.29
C GLU A 55 -2.96 -19.62 6.78
N ASN A 56 -2.58 -18.38 6.46
CA ASN A 56 -3.40 -17.20 6.75
C ASN A 56 -4.76 -17.29 6.04
N HIS A 57 -4.78 -17.62 4.74
CA HIS A 57 -6.04 -17.76 4.00
C HIS A 57 -6.91 -18.93 4.48
N LYS A 58 -6.30 -20.05 4.93
CA LYS A 58 -7.04 -21.13 5.61
C LYS A 58 -7.69 -20.65 6.91
N CYS A 59 -6.96 -19.86 7.70
CA CYS A 59 -7.43 -19.30 8.97
C CYS A 59 -8.59 -18.31 8.75
N TRP A 60 -8.45 -17.40 7.78
CA TRP A 60 -9.45 -16.36 7.48
C TRP A 60 -10.75 -16.90 6.88
N LYS A 61 -10.70 -18.06 6.21
CA LYS A 61 -11.86 -18.69 5.55
C LYS A 61 -12.60 -17.78 4.56
N ALA A 62 -11.89 -16.78 4.00
CA ALA A 62 -12.44 -15.83 3.04
C ALA A 62 -12.46 -16.39 1.60
N LEU A 63 -11.70 -17.45 1.33
CA LEU A 63 -11.58 -18.08 0.01
C LEU A 63 -11.96 -19.57 0.06
N PRO A 64 -12.54 -20.14 -1.01
CA PRO A 64 -12.73 -21.58 -1.13
C PRO A 64 -11.42 -22.36 -1.05
N ALA A 65 -11.47 -23.58 -0.50
CA ALA A 65 -10.30 -24.45 -0.37
C ALA A 65 -9.61 -24.75 -1.71
N SER A 66 -10.36 -24.80 -2.81
CA SER A 66 -9.80 -25.02 -4.16
C SER A 66 -8.88 -23.88 -4.61
N LEU A 67 -9.22 -22.62 -4.31
CA LEU A 67 -8.35 -21.48 -4.61
C LEU A 67 -7.14 -21.42 -3.69
N ILE A 68 -7.33 -21.73 -2.41
CA ILE A 68 -6.23 -21.79 -1.44
C ILE A 68 -5.17 -22.81 -1.90
N GLY A 69 -5.61 -23.99 -2.38
CA GLY A 69 -4.71 -25.02 -2.91
C GLY A 69 -3.92 -24.62 -4.17
N GLN A 70 -4.27 -23.51 -4.83
CA GLN A 70 -3.59 -22.99 -6.02
C GLN A 70 -2.59 -21.87 -5.71
N ILE A 71 -2.59 -21.30 -4.50
CA ILE A 71 -1.80 -20.11 -4.15
C ILE A 71 -0.30 -20.30 -4.43
N ASP A 72 0.29 -21.41 -3.99
CA ASP A 72 1.74 -21.63 -4.12
C ASP A 72 2.21 -21.71 -5.57
N GLY A 73 1.38 -22.30 -6.45
CA GLY A 73 1.64 -22.40 -7.88
C GLY A 73 1.30 -21.13 -8.66
N TYR A 74 0.39 -20.31 -8.13
CA TYR A 74 -0.02 -19.05 -8.76
C TYR A 74 0.95 -17.90 -8.46
N LEU A 75 1.40 -17.77 -7.21
CA LEU A 75 2.29 -16.68 -6.82
C LEU A 75 3.70 -16.90 -7.38
N LEU A 76 4.28 -15.87 -7.99
CA LEU A 76 5.68 -15.87 -8.43
C LEU A 76 6.65 -15.74 -7.25
N PRO A 77 7.90 -16.24 -7.38
CA PRO A 77 8.95 -15.96 -6.40
C PRO A 77 9.19 -14.45 -6.24
N VAL A 78 9.49 -13.97 -5.02
CA VAL A 78 9.64 -12.53 -4.73
C VAL A 78 10.72 -11.88 -5.59
N ARG A 79 11.83 -12.58 -5.85
CA ARG A 79 12.90 -12.11 -6.75
C ARG A 79 12.43 -11.77 -8.17
N THR A 80 11.29 -12.32 -8.61
CA THR A 80 10.70 -12.06 -9.93
C THR A 80 9.72 -10.88 -9.88
N LEU A 81 9.15 -10.58 -8.71
CA LEU A 81 8.18 -9.50 -8.51
C LEU A 81 8.84 -8.15 -8.24
N VAL A 82 10.00 -8.15 -7.58
CA VAL A 82 10.67 -6.93 -7.13
C VAL A 82 11.84 -6.59 -8.02
N ASN A 83 11.77 -5.44 -8.71
CA ASN A 83 12.90 -4.89 -9.46
C ASN A 83 13.85 -4.13 -8.52
N GLN A 84 14.77 -4.86 -7.89
CA GLN A 84 15.76 -4.28 -6.97
C GLN A 84 16.82 -3.40 -7.67
N ARG A 85 16.80 -3.29 -9.02
CA ARG A 85 17.66 -2.35 -9.76
C ARG A 85 17.16 -0.91 -9.67
N SER A 86 15.89 -0.71 -9.36
CA SER A 86 15.33 0.61 -9.08
C SER A 86 15.70 1.06 -7.66
N ARG A 87 15.74 2.38 -7.42
CA ARG A 87 15.90 2.89 -6.06
C ARG A 87 14.67 2.51 -5.22
N PRO A 88 14.83 2.09 -3.96
CA PRO A 88 13.71 1.91 -3.07
C PRO A 88 13.09 3.27 -2.71
N LEU A 89 11.79 3.24 -2.40
CA LEU A 89 10.92 4.38 -2.17
C LEU A 89 10.26 4.26 -0.80
N LEU A 90 9.79 5.37 -0.25
CA LEU A 90 8.90 5.32 0.92
C LEU A 90 7.49 4.93 0.47
N LEU A 91 7.04 3.77 0.93
CA LEU A 91 5.69 3.23 0.71
C LEU A 91 4.85 3.45 1.96
N HIS A 92 3.59 3.89 1.80
CA HIS A 92 2.64 4.02 2.92
C HIS A 92 2.16 2.65 3.44
N CYS A 93 2.06 1.65 2.56
CA CYS A 93 1.64 0.26 2.81
C CYS A 93 0.21 0.02 3.36
N ASP A 94 -0.46 1.04 3.89
CA ASP A 94 -1.86 0.93 4.33
C ASP A 94 -2.68 2.17 3.92
N LEU A 95 -2.62 2.53 2.64
CA LEU A 95 -3.44 3.64 2.13
C LEU A 95 -4.85 3.14 1.82
N ASN A 96 -5.76 3.32 2.77
CA ASN A 96 -7.17 2.99 2.65
C ASN A 96 -8.05 4.24 2.89
N GLN A 97 -9.37 4.09 2.79
CA GLN A 97 -10.31 5.23 2.89
C GLN A 97 -10.26 5.94 4.25
N ASP A 98 -9.96 5.22 5.33
CA ASP A 98 -9.95 5.75 6.70
C ASP A 98 -8.67 6.56 6.96
N HIS A 99 -7.65 6.38 6.13
CA HIS A 99 -6.37 7.08 6.18
C HIS A 99 -6.29 8.28 5.23
N VAL A 100 -7.39 8.62 4.55
CA VAL A 100 -7.52 9.83 3.72
C VAL A 100 -8.28 10.90 4.49
N MET A 101 -7.62 12.04 4.71
CA MET A 101 -8.17 13.17 5.44
C MET A 101 -8.78 14.21 4.51
N GLY A 102 -9.83 14.87 5.01
CA GLY A 102 -10.52 15.94 4.30
C GLY A 102 -11.77 16.40 5.04
N PHE A 103 -12.57 17.23 4.39
CA PHE A 103 -13.84 17.71 4.91
C PHE A 103 -14.86 17.93 3.79
N LEU A 104 -16.15 17.93 4.13
CA LEU A 104 -17.21 18.37 3.22
C LEU A 104 -17.33 19.89 3.30
N LYS A 105 -17.33 20.54 2.15
CA LYS A 105 -17.63 21.96 1.99
C LYS A 105 -18.66 22.12 0.88
N ASP A 106 -19.81 22.71 1.23
CA ASP A 106 -20.93 22.92 0.29
C ASP A 106 -21.37 21.62 -0.42
N GLY A 107 -21.36 20.49 0.31
CA GLY A 107 -21.69 19.17 -0.23
C GLY A 107 -20.58 18.49 -1.03
N HIS A 108 -19.41 19.12 -1.17
CA HIS A 108 -18.26 18.60 -1.90
C HIS A 108 -17.11 18.20 -0.99
N TRP A 109 -16.51 17.04 -1.23
CA TRP A 109 -15.33 16.61 -0.48
C TRP A 109 -14.07 17.36 -0.91
N GLN A 110 -13.31 17.85 0.06
CA GLN A 110 -12.00 18.47 -0.11
C GLN A 110 -10.94 17.67 0.64
N THR A 111 -10.03 17.05 -0.11
CA THR A 111 -8.93 16.24 0.47
C THR A 111 -7.81 17.14 0.98
N THR A 112 -7.33 16.87 2.19
CA THR A 112 -6.29 17.66 2.84
C THR A 112 -4.98 16.90 3.04
N GLY A 113 -5.03 15.57 3.09
CA GLY A 113 -3.82 14.76 3.25
C GLY A 113 -4.09 13.28 3.48
N ILE A 114 -3.03 12.58 3.87
CA ILE A 114 -3.03 11.17 4.28
C ILE A 114 -2.34 11.04 5.63
N ILE A 115 -2.74 10.05 6.40
CA ILE A 115 -2.24 9.79 7.76
C ILE A 115 -1.96 8.31 7.97
N ASP A 116 -1.40 7.99 9.14
CA ASP A 116 -1.09 6.63 9.59
C ASP A 116 -0.02 5.92 8.76
N PHE A 117 1.23 6.35 8.99
CA PHE A 117 2.42 5.73 8.43
C PHE A 117 2.94 4.56 9.30
N GLY A 118 2.10 3.96 10.14
CA GLY A 118 2.50 2.86 11.04
C GLY A 118 3.05 1.65 10.30
N ASP A 119 2.51 1.36 9.11
CA ASP A 119 2.97 0.27 8.23
C ASP A 119 3.96 0.71 7.15
N ALA A 120 4.42 1.96 7.18
CA ALA A 120 5.28 2.49 6.13
C ALA A 120 6.58 1.70 6.00
N ARG A 121 6.99 1.41 4.76
CA ARG A 121 8.19 0.61 4.46
C ARG A 121 9.02 1.26 3.37
N ILE A 122 10.28 0.88 3.33
CA ILE A 122 11.20 1.23 2.25
C ILE A 122 11.29 0.05 1.29
N GLY A 123 10.90 0.24 0.03
CA GLY A 123 10.92 -0.80 -1.00
C GLY A 123 10.30 -0.34 -2.31
#